data_AF-A0A6P0KXW7-F1
#
_entry.id   AF-A0A6P0KXW7-F1
#
_cell.length_a   1.000
_cell.length_b   1.000
_cell.length_c   1.000
_cell.angle_alpha   90.00
_cell.angle_beta   90.00
_cell.angle_gamma   90.00
#
_symmetry.space_group_name_H-M   'P 1'
#
loop_
_entity.id
_entity.type
_entity.pdbx_description
1 polymer ?
#
loop_
_entity_poly.entity_id
_entity_poly.type
_entity_poly.pdbx_seq_one_letter_code
_entity_poly.pdbx_strand_id
1 'polypeptide(L)'
;MIDTINTNKIRHQTSQVDTGTPEPRNSLPTISVRQPIAHDIVDNPIRVCGIATGFEGIINVRVRDNNGTELFRNFLTVGANGILANFSVGLPLDIVPATPQGTLEIFSISAANGSETNQVIVPIVFGNALLLRYFGFYQYTVIPGDTLFSIAQQVYGEGRLYPRILEANRHKINRPDQIYPGLVLRVPVSKF
;
A
#
# COMPACT_ATOMS: atom_id res chain seq x y z
N MET A 1 -41.36 34.95 -23.96
CA MET A 1 -42.51 34.01 -23.90
C MET A 1 -41.97 32.61 -23.96
N ILE A 2 -42.62 31.73 -23.21
CA ILE A 2 -42.15 30.43 -22.71
C ILE A 2 -42.38 29.33 -23.77
N ASP A 3 -41.70 28.20 -23.55
CA ASP A 3 -42.00 26.84 -24.02
C ASP A 3 -41.48 26.47 -25.42
N THR A 4 -40.79 25.35 -25.63
CA THR A 4 -41.26 24.01 -25.28
C THR A 4 -40.11 22.99 -25.31
N ILE A 5 -40.04 22.15 -24.28
CA ILE A 5 -39.24 20.92 -24.23
C ILE A 5 -39.91 19.90 -25.15
N ASN A 6 -39.15 19.22 -26.03
CA ASN A 6 -39.65 18.04 -26.73
C ASN A 6 -38.82 16.80 -26.41
N THR A 7 -39.56 15.75 -26.07
CA THR A 7 -39.16 14.57 -25.32
C THR A 7 -39.00 13.38 -26.27
N ASN A 8 -38.05 12.48 -25.96
CA ASN A 8 -37.95 11.07 -26.35
C ASN A 8 -37.42 10.67 -27.75
N LYS A 9 -36.31 9.92 -27.73
CA LYS A 9 -35.99 8.68 -28.49
C LYS A 9 -34.54 8.28 -28.11
N ILE A 10 -34.08 7.07 -27.73
CA ILE A 10 -34.49 5.68 -27.90
C ILE A 10 -33.73 4.77 -26.88
N ARG A 11 -34.49 3.82 -26.28
CA ARG A 11 -34.23 2.44 -25.81
C ARG A 11 -32.88 2.00 -25.19
N HIS A 12 -33.02 1.56 -23.93
CA HIS A 12 -32.69 0.24 -23.36
C HIS A 12 -31.51 -0.58 -23.94
N GLN A 13 -30.47 -0.72 -23.12
CA GLN A 13 -29.92 -2.03 -22.78
C GLN A 13 -30.04 -2.25 -21.27
N THR A 14 -30.48 -3.43 -20.91
CA THR A 14 -30.87 -3.87 -19.57
C THR A 14 -29.68 -4.55 -18.87
N SER A 15 -29.72 -4.51 -17.52
CA SER A 15 -29.06 -5.41 -16.55
C SER A 15 -27.70 -4.95 -16.00
N GLN A 16 -27.69 -4.37 -14.80
CA GLN A 16 -27.67 -5.07 -13.52
C GLN A 16 -27.92 -4.07 -12.38
N VAL A 17 -28.63 -4.52 -11.35
CA VAL A 17 -29.01 -3.73 -10.17
C VAL A 17 -27.82 -3.73 -9.21
N ASP A 18 -27.13 -2.58 -9.12
CA ASP A 18 -26.26 -2.25 -8.00
C ASP A 18 -27.05 -1.33 -7.06
N THR A 19 -27.36 -1.81 -5.85
CA THR A 19 -28.08 -1.01 -4.83
C THR A 19 -27.15 -0.15 -3.98
N GLY A 20 -25.86 -0.05 -4.33
CA GLY A 20 -24.99 1.00 -3.81
C GLY A 20 -25.24 2.30 -4.56
N THR A 21 -25.66 3.36 -3.87
CA THR A 21 -25.70 4.70 -4.47
C THR A 21 -24.30 5.00 -5.03
N PRO A 22 -24.12 5.27 -6.33
CA PRO A 22 -22.81 5.59 -6.86
C PRO A 22 -22.36 6.90 -6.21
N GLU A 23 -21.30 6.83 -5.39
CA GLU A 23 -20.61 8.00 -4.85
C GLU A 23 -20.39 9.01 -5.98
N PRO A 24 -20.84 10.27 -5.83
CA PRO A 24 -20.75 11.24 -6.91
C PRO A 24 -19.28 11.40 -7.31
N ARG A 25 -18.99 11.40 -8.62
CA ARG A 25 -17.64 11.45 -9.23
C ARG A 25 -16.74 12.64 -8.81
N ASN A 26 -17.20 13.48 -7.88
CA ASN A 26 -16.52 14.64 -7.32
C ASN A 26 -16.46 14.65 -5.78
N SER A 27 -16.82 13.56 -5.07
CA SER A 27 -16.63 13.45 -3.62
C SER A 27 -15.18 13.09 -3.26
N LEU A 28 -14.70 13.64 -2.15
CA LEU A 28 -13.42 13.20 -1.56
C LEU A 28 -13.60 11.78 -1.00
N PRO A 29 -12.59 10.90 -1.12
CA PRO A 29 -12.67 9.56 -0.56
C PRO A 29 -12.81 9.64 0.96
N THR A 30 -13.64 8.77 1.53
CA THR A 30 -13.86 8.69 2.99
C THR A 30 -12.63 8.23 3.76
N ILE A 31 -11.71 7.53 3.08
CA ILE A 31 -10.41 7.11 3.61
C ILE A 31 -9.32 7.48 2.60
N SER A 32 -8.30 8.20 3.05
CA SER A 32 -7.12 8.52 2.25
C SER A 32 -5.84 8.28 3.06
N VAL A 33 -5.05 7.30 2.63
CA VAL A 33 -3.72 7.02 3.18
C VAL A 33 -2.70 7.90 2.46
N ARG A 34 -1.89 8.63 3.24
CA ARG A 34 -0.83 9.51 2.74
C ARG A 34 0.55 8.90 2.95
N GLN A 35 0.70 8.04 3.95
CA GLN A 35 1.89 7.22 4.18
C GLN A 35 1.47 5.88 4.80
N PRO A 36 2.11 4.75 4.43
CA PRO A 36 3.02 4.61 3.29
C PRO A 36 2.31 4.84 1.94
N ILE A 37 3.08 5.14 0.89
CA ILE A 37 2.59 5.03 -0.49
C ILE A 37 2.91 3.65 -1.05
N ALA A 38 2.28 3.31 -2.19
CA ALA A 38 2.47 2.01 -2.82
C ALA A 38 3.96 1.71 -3.07
N HIS A 39 4.37 0.52 -2.64
CA HIS A 39 5.72 -0.05 -2.73
C HIS A 39 6.78 0.62 -1.86
N ASP A 40 6.42 1.45 -0.88
CA ASP A 40 7.36 1.91 0.14
C ASP A 40 7.94 0.72 0.92
N ILE A 41 9.21 0.85 1.31
CA ILE A 41 9.85 -0.07 2.26
C ILE A 41 9.55 0.46 3.67
N VAL A 42 8.79 -0.29 4.44
CA VAL A 42 8.28 0.12 5.76
C VAL A 42 9.16 -0.41 6.90
N ASP A 43 9.25 0.39 7.96
CA ASP A 43 9.85 0.02 9.23
C ASP A 43 8.92 -0.87 10.07
N ASN A 44 9.41 -1.32 11.24
CA ASN A 44 8.59 -1.81 12.34
C ASN A 44 8.81 -0.92 13.57
N PRO A 45 7.80 -0.21 14.09
CA PRO A 45 6.39 -0.21 13.67
C PRO A 45 6.17 0.44 12.30
N ILE A 46 5.16 -0.05 11.57
CA ILE A 46 4.73 0.57 10.30
C ILE A 46 4.06 1.90 10.64
N ARG A 47 4.61 3.01 10.12
CA ARG A 47 4.04 4.34 10.31
C ARG A 47 2.97 4.58 9.26
N VAL A 48 1.74 4.83 9.71
CA VAL A 48 0.60 5.08 8.84
C VAL A 48 -0.02 6.42 9.19
N CYS A 49 -0.22 7.27 8.18
CA CYS A 49 -0.92 8.54 8.35
C CYS A 49 -1.85 8.82 7.17
N GLY A 50 -2.85 9.66 7.44
CA GLY A 50 -3.86 9.96 6.44
C GLY A 50 -4.95 10.88 6.96
N ILE A 51 -6.02 10.96 6.19
CA ILE A 51 -7.29 11.58 6.58
C ILE A 51 -8.40 10.56 6.40
N ALA A 52 -9.35 10.51 7.33
CA ALA A 52 -10.50 9.64 7.18
C ALA A 52 -11.72 10.14 7.96
N THR A 53 -12.89 9.70 7.50
CA THR A 53 -14.13 9.67 8.24
C THR A 53 -14.63 8.23 8.29
N GLY A 54 -15.17 7.80 9.43
CA GLY A 54 -15.70 6.47 9.64
C GLY A 54 -17.11 6.49 10.24
N PHE A 55 -17.83 5.38 10.11
CA PHE A 55 -19.03 5.16 10.91
C PHE A 55 -18.62 5.12 12.40
N GLU A 56 -19.33 5.86 13.25
CA GLU A 56 -18.98 6.05 14.67
C GLU A 56 -17.55 6.58 14.92
N GLY A 57 -16.92 7.18 13.91
CA GLY A 57 -15.55 7.68 14.02
C GLY A 57 -14.49 6.59 14.00
N ILE A 58 -14.78 5.42 13.40
CA ILE A 58 -13.87 4.28 13.37
C ILE A 58 -13.57 3.83 11.93
N ILE A 59 -12.30 3.51 11.69
CA ILE A 59 -11.84 2.70 10.55
C ILE A 59 -11.05 1.50 11.09
N ASN A 60 -10.96 0.45 10.29
CA ASN A 60 -10.19 -0.75 10.61
C ASN A 60 -8.91 -0.76 9.78
N VAL A 61 -7.85 -1.29 10.37
CA VAL A 61 -6.56 -1.48 9.73
C VAL A 61 -6.11 -2.92 9.86
N ARG A 62 -5.57 -3.47 8.78
CA ARG A 62 -5.04 -4.82 8.69
C ARG A 62 -3.73 -4.81 7.93
N VAL A 63 -2.77 -5.63 8.37
CA VAL A 63 -1.52 -5.87 7.65
C VAL A 63 -1.43 -7.34 7.29
N ARG A 64 -1.12 -7.64 6.04
CA ARG A 64 -0.92 -9.00 5.55
C ARG A 64 0.42 -9.15 4.84
N ASP A 65 1.01 -10.32 4.94
CA ASP A 65 2.10 -10.72 4.05
C ASP A 65 1.56 -11.22 2.70
N ASN A 66 2.45 -11.46 1.74
CA ASN A 66 2.06 -11.90 0.40
C ASN A 66 1.53 -13.35 0.34
N ASN A 67 1.62 -14.12 1.44
CA ASN A 67 0.95 -15.41 1.57
C ASN A 67 -0.51 -15.24 2.05
N GLY A 68 -0.94 -14.02 2.35
CA GLY A 68 -2.26 -13.72 2.91
C GLY A 68 -2.35 -13.90 4.42
N THR A 69 -1.22 -14.13 5.10
CA THR A 69 -1.19 -14.26 6.56
C THR A 69 -1.40 -12.88 7.18
N GLU A 70 -2.40 -12.78 8.05
CA GLU A 70 -2.66 -11.56 8.81
C GLU A 70 -1.65 -11.40 9.93
N LEU A 71 -0.84 -10.35 9.84
CA LEU A 71 0.23 -10.06 10.78
C LEU A 71 -0.22 -9.10 11.88
N PHE A 72 -1.23 -8.29 11.58
CA PHE A 72 -1.76 -7.26 12.48
C PHE A 72 -3.19 -6.90 12.10
N ARG A 73 -4.02 -6.63 13.10
CA ARG A 73 -5.34 -6.04 12.96
C ARG A 73 -5.64 -5.12 14.13
N ASN A 74 -6.18 -3.94 13.85
CA ASN A 74 -6.69 -3.04 14.87
C ASN A 74 -7.75 -2.10 14.27
N PHE A 75 -8.33 -1.24 15.10
CA PHE A 75 -9.16 -0.12 14.68
C PHE A 75 -8.49 1.21 15.04
N LEU A 76 -8.83 2.26 14.31
CA LEU A 76 -8.32 3.61 14.52
C LEU A 76 -9.50 4.57 14.71
N THR A 77 -9.36 5.48 15.68
CA THR A 77 -10.28 6.62 15.83
C THR A 77 -9.94 7.69 14.79
N VAL A 78 -10.96 8.13 14.06
CA VAL A 78 -10.88 9.12 13.00
C VAL A 78 -12.07 10.08 13.09
N GLY A 79 -12.31 10.91 12.06
CA GLY A 79 -13.47 11.78 12.04
C GLY A 79 -14.77 11.02 11.82
N ALA A 80 -15.89 11.67 12.11
CA ALA A 80 -17.24 11.10 12.01
C ALA A 80 -18.20 12.13 11.42
N ASN A 81 -19.41 11.68 11.03
CA ASN A 81 -20.47 12.57 10.52
C ASN A 81 -20.02 13.46 9.35
N GLY A 82 -19.17 12.94 8.46
CA GLY A 82 -18.64 13.65 7.30
C GLY A 82 -17.42 14.54 7.60
N ILE A 83 -16.98 14.64 8.85
CA ILE A 83 -15.71 15.31 9.19
C ILE A 83 -14.57 14.35 8.85
N LEU A 84 -13.69 14.74 7.93
CA LEU A 84 -12.42 14.04 7.71
C LEU A 84 -11.36 14.56 8.69
N ALA A 85 -10.96 13.72 9.64
CA ALA A 85 -9.90 14.05 10.60
C ALA A 85 -8.57 13.42 10.18
N ASN A 86 -7.46 14.09 10.52
CA ASN A 86 -6.14 13.49 10.37
C ASN A 86 -5.95 12.35 11.37
N PHE A 87 -5.23 11.31 10.95
CA PHE A 87 -4.75 10.26 11.84
C PHE A 87 -3.26 9.98 11.56
N SER A 88 -2.54 9.54 12.59
CA SER A 88 -1.16 9.10 12.50
C SER A 88 -0.93 8.04 13.58
N VAL A 89 -0.51 6.84 13.18
CA VAL A 89 -0.37 5.68 14.07
C VAL A 89 0.86 4.86 13.70
N GLY A 90 1.44 4.19 14.70
CA GLY A 90 2.43 3.13 14.49
C GLY A 90 1.78 1.76 14.67
N LEU A 91 1.98 0.86 13.72
CA LEU A 91 1.50 -0.52 13.77
C LEU A 91 2.69 -1.43 14.09
N PRO A 92 2.92 -1.79 15.36
CA PRO A 92 3.98 -2.75 15.71
C PRO A 92 3.61 -4.13 15.18
N LEU A 93 4.56 -4.79 14.53
CA LEU A 93 4.46 -6.20 14.18
C LEU A 93 5.25 -7.03 15.19
N ASP A 94 4.60 -8.01 15.80
CA ASP A 94 5.24 -8.89 16.80
C ASP A 94 6.09 -9.99 16.15
N ILE A 95 5.93 -10.21 14.85
CA ILE A 95 6.63 -11.23 14.08
C ILE A 95 7.31 -10.61 12.85
N VAL A 96 8.44 -11.19 12.45
CA VAL A 96 9.05 -10.87 11.15
C VAL A 96 8.19 -11.53 10.06
N PRO A 97 7.69 -10.77 9.07
CA PRO A 97 6.88 -11.31 7.98
C PRO A 97 7.63 -12.41 7.21
N ALA A 98 6.92 -13.47 6.80
CA ALA A 98 7.53 -14.59 6.08
C ALA A 98 7.92 -14.22 4.63
N THR A 99 7.29 -13.19 4.07
CA THR A 99 7.60 -12.64 2.76
C THR A 99 7.92 -11.15 2.87
N PRO A 100 8.87 -10.61 2.08
CA PRO A 100 9.13 -9.17 2.08
C PRO A 100 8.00 -8.34 1.49
N GLN A 101 7.16 -8.90 0.62
CA GLN A 101 6.01 -8.22 0.05
C GLN A 101 4.78 -8.38 0.95
N GLY A 102 3.90 -7.38 0.98
CA GLY A 102 2.63 -7.46 1.68
C GLY A 102 1.69 -6.31 1.38
N THR A 103 0.62 -6.21 2.16
CA THR A 103 -0.39 -5.16 2.06
C THR A 103 -0.66 -4.52 3.42
N LEU A 104 -0.78 -3.20 3.41
CA LEU A 104 -1.49 -2.43 4.42
C LEU A 104 -2.90 -2.17 3.88
N GLU A 105 -3.91 -2.55 4.64
CA GLU A 105 -5.32 -2.44 4.26
C GLU A 105 -6.05 -1.58 5.29
N ILE A 106 -6.79 -0.59 4.84
CA ILE A 106 -7.65 0.24 5.68
C ILE A 106 -9.06 0.20 5.12
N PHE A 107 -10.06 -0.03 5.96
CA PHE A 107 -11.44 -0.19 5.50
C PHE A 107 -12.45 0.21 6.58
N SER A 108 -13.67 0.52 6.15
CA SER A 108 -14.83 0.65 7.02
C SER A 108 -15.56 -0.68 7.15
N ILE A 109 -16.26 -0.90 8.26
CA ILE A 109 -17.19 -2.02 8.41
C ILE A 109 -18.60 -1.46 8.28
N SER A 110 -19.40 -2.03 7.38
CA SER A 110 -20.79 -1.66 7.20
C SER A 110 -21.62 -2.09 8.41
N ALA A 111 -22.32 -1.14 9.05
CA ALA A 111 -23.21 -1.43 10.18
C ALA A 111 -24.40 -2.33 9.80
N ALA A 112 -24.77 -2.36 8.52
CA ALA A 112 -25.93 -3.12 8.05
C ALA A 112 -25.68 -4.64 7.99
N ASN A 113 -24.46 -5.05 7.65
CA ASN A 113 -24.15 -6.45 7.31
C ASN A 113 -22.73 -6.89 7.68
N GLY A 114 -21.91 -6.03 8.29
CA GLY A 114 -20.54 -6.34 8.69
C GLY A 114 -19.53 -6.44 7.54
N SER A 115 -19.90 -6.11 6.30
CA SER A 115 -18.96 -6.21 5.17
C SER A 115 -17.90 -5.11 5.20
N GLU A 116 -16.69 -5.42 4.73
CA GLU A 116 -15.63 -4.43 4.50
C GLU A 116 -16.05 -3.50 3.34
N THR A 117 -15.90 -2.19 3.52
CA THR A 117 -16.26 -1.14 2.54
C THR A 117 -15.20 -0.04 2.53
N ASN A 118 -15.19 0.82 1.51
CA ASN A 118 -14.23 1.93 1.37
C ASN A 118 -12.77 1.48 1.54
N GLN A 119 -12.46 0.28 1.05
CA GLN A 119 -11.16 -0.33 1.28
C GLN A 119 -10.07 0.39 0.48
N VAL A 120 -8.99 0.76 1.17
CA VAL A 120 -7.73 1.23 0.61
C VAL A 120 -6.69 0.15 0.84
N ILE A 121 -6.05 -0.32 -0.23
CA ILE A 121 -4.99 -1.32 -0.19
C ILE A 121 -3.70 -0.67 -0.66
N VAL A 122 -2.69 -0.66 0.19
CA VAL A 122 -1.36 -0.14 -0.10
C VAL A 122 -0.39 -1.33 -0.14
N PRO A 123 0.11 -1.73 -1.32
CA PRO A 123 1.22 -2.67 -1.41
C PRO A 123 2.44 -2.10 -0.69
N ILE A 124 3.09 -2.87 0.16
CA ILE A 124 4.26 -2.46 0.96
C ILE A 124 5.36 -3.50 0.89
N VAL A 125 6.59 -3.08 1.22
CA VAL A 125 7.72 -3.98 1.38
C VAL A 125 8.21 -3.92 2.83
N PHE A 126 8.23 -5.04 3.55
CA PHE A 126 8.65 -5.08 4.95
C PHE A 126 10.19 -5.03 5.05
N GLY A 127 10.73 -3.93 5.57
CA GLY A 127 12.16 -3.75 5.74
C GLY A 127 12.82 -4.85 6.58
N ASN A 128 12.20 -5.21 7.71
CA ASN A 128 12.70 -6.26 8.60
C ASN A 128 12.68 -7.68 7.98
N ALA A 129 11.89 -7.90 6.93
CA ALA A 129 11.92 -9.16 6.17
C ALA A 129 13.01 -9.15 5.08
N LEU A 130 13.46 -7.98 4.63
CA LEU A 130 14.62 -7.84 3.75
C LEU A 130 15.93 -8.00 4.52
N LEU A 131 16.06 -7.29 5.66
CA LEU A 131 17.26 -7.26 6.49
C LEU A 131 16.89 -7.24 7.96
N LEU A 132 17.55 -8.09 8.73
CA LEU A 132 17.53 -7.97 10.19
C LEU A 132 18.10 -6.59 10.58
N ARG A 133 17.40 -5.90 11.50
CA ARG A 133 17.73 -4.52 11.92
C ARG A 133 17.77 -3.53 10.76
N TYR A 134 16.86 -3.70 9.79
CA TYR A 134 16.66 -2.73 8.72
C TYR A 134 16.56 -1.30 9.27
N PHE A 135 17.21 -0.38 8.58
CA PHE A 135 17.22 1.04 8.93
C PHE A 135 16.70 1.94 7.81
N GLY A 136 16.94 1.54 6.56
CA GLY A 136 16.60 2.34 5.40
C GLY A 136 17.18 1.73 4.14
N PHE A 137 17.22 2.52 3.07
CA PHE A 137 17.92 2.17 1.84
C PHE A 137 18.66 3.40 1.32
N TYR A 138 19.73 3.16 0.58
CA TYR A 138 20.31 4.20 -0.26
C TYR A 138 19.99 3.91 -1.74
N GLN A 139 20.11 4.94 -2.57
CA GLN A 139 19.87 4.84 -4.01
C GLN A 139 21.17 4.47 -4.71
N TYR A 140 21.18 3.36 -5.43
CA TYR A 140 22.30 2.91 -6.24
C TYR A 140 21.97 3.05 -7.72
N THR A 141 22.81 3.75 -8.48
CA THR A 141 22.67 3.85 -9.93
C THR A 141 23.51 2.76 -10.58
N VAL A 142 22.86 1.86 -11.29
CA VAL A 142 23.52 0.75 -11.99
C VAL A 142 24.49 1.28 -13.04
N ILE A 143 25.69 0.70 -13.11
CA ILE A 143 26.74 1.04 -14.08
C ILE A 143 27.00 -0.13 -15.04
N PRO A 144 27.69 0.08 -16.18
CA PRO A 144 28.03 -1.00 -17.10
C PRO A 144 28.81 -2.13 -16.40
N GLY A 145 28.35 -3.37 -16.59
CA GLY A 145 28.95 -4.57 -15.99
C GLY A 145 28.32 -5.02 -14.67
N ASP A 146 27.42 -4.23 -14.09
CA ASP A 146 26.74 -4.63 -12.86
C ASP A 146 25.79 -5.80 -13.04
N THR A 147 25.70 -6.61 -11.99
CA THR A 147 24.65 -7.58 -11.74
C THR A 147 24.10 -7.34 -10.33
N LEU A 148 22.88 -7.78 -10.03
CA LEU A 148 22.41 -7.70 -8.64
C LEU A 148 23.33 -8.46 -7.66
N PHE A 149 23.98 -9.52 -8.13
CA PHE A 149 24.97 -10.28 -7.35
C PHE A 149 26.22 -9.45 -7.05
N SER A 150 26.81 -8.79 -8.04
CA SER A 150 28.01 -7.95 -7.82
C SER A 150 27.72 -6.78 -6.89
N ILE A 151 26.55 -6.15 -7.05
CA ILE A 151 26.09 -5.08 -6.15
C ILE A 151 25.92 -5.62 -4.72
N ALA A 152 25.24 -6.75 -4.54
CA ALA A 152 25.09 -7.35 -3.21
C ALA A 152 26.44 -7.76 -2.59
N GLN A 153 27.39 -8.24 -3.38
CA GLN A 153 28.73 -8.58 -2.93
C GLN A 153 29.47 -7.34 -2.41
N GLN A 154 29.37 -6.23 -3.14
CA GLN A 154 29.98 -4.96 -2.74
C GLN A 154 29.37 -4.40 -1.46
N VAL A 155 28.05 -4.52 -1.29
CA VAL A 155 27.30 -3.80 -0.27
C VAL A 155 27.14 -4.61 1.01
N TYR A 156 26.81 -5.89 0.86
CA TYR A 156 26.57 -6.79 1.98
C TYR A 156 27.76 -7.70 2.29
N GLY A 157 28.80 -7.69 1.45
CA GLY A 157 29.90 -8.64 1.55
C GLY A 157 29.54 -10.05 1.06
N GLU A 158 28.31 -10.27 0.59
CA GLU A 158 27.83 -11.57 0.12
C GLU A 158 26.86 -11.40 -1.06
N GLY A 159 27.33 -11.76 -2.26
CA GLY A 159 26.53 -11.62 -3.49
C GLY A 159 25.25 -12.45 -3.50
N ARG A 160 25.18 -13.55 -2.75
CA ARG A 160 23.97 -14.38 -2.61
C ARG A 160 22.80 -13.63 -1.96
N LEU A 161 23.06 -12.49 -1.33
CA LEU A 161 22.03 -11.63 -0.73
C LEU A 161 21.36 -10.71 -1.75
N TYR A 162 21.67 -10.82 -3.05
CA TYR A 162 21.01 -10.09 -4.12
C TYR A 162 19.47 -10.16 -4.12
N PRO A 163 18.79 -11.24 -3.65
CA PRO A 163 17.34 -11.25 -3.60
C PRO A 163 16.77 -10.12 -2.74
N ARG A 164 17.51 -9.62 -1.74
CA ARG A 164 17.08 -8.46 -0.94
C ARG A 164 16.95 -7.19 -1.77
N ILE A 165 17.88 -6.98 -2.71
CA ILE A 165 17.83 -5.85 -3.64
C ILE A 165 16.69 -6.04 -4.64
N LEU A 166 16.53 -7.27 -5.15
CA LEU A 166 15.44 -7.59 -6.07
C LEU A 166 14.06 -7.35 -5.42
N GLU A 167 13.86 -7.83 -4.20
CA GLU A 167 12.62 -7.67 -3.44
C GLU A 167 12.32 -6.19 -3.13
N ALA A 168 13.33 -5.42 -2.74
CA ALA A 168 13.22 -3.98 -2.57
C ALA A 168 12.83 -3.24 -3.86
N ASN A 169 12.93 -3.85 -5.04
CA ASN A 169 12.69 -3.21 -6.33
C ASN A 169 11.66 -3.91 -7.22
N ARG A 170 10.79 -4.79 -6.67
CA ARG A 170 9.77 -5.54 -7.45
C ARG A 170 8.86 -4.69 -8.32
N HIS A 171 8.53 -3.49 -7.86
CA HIS A 171 7.77 -2.50 -8.66
C HIS A 171 8.48 -2.02 -9.94
N LYS A 172 9.81 -2.23 -10.07
CA LYS A 172 10.62 -1.85 -11.25
C LYS A 172 11.15 -3.06 -12.01
N ILE A 173 11.50 -4.13 -11.30
CA ILE A 173 12.14 -5.33 -11.86
C ILE A 173 11.56 -6.61 -11.27
N ASN A 174 11.23 -7.56 -12.13
CA ASN A 174 10.67 -8.87 -11.76
C ASN A 174 11.70 -9.99 -11.79
N ARG A 175 12.83 -9.79 -12.48
CA ARG A 175 13.91 -10.77 -12.59
C ARG A 175 15.27 -10.09 -12.36
N PRO A 176 16.27 -10.83 -11.86
CA PRO A 176 17.56 -10.25 -11.51
C PRO A 176 18.37 -9.72 -12.71
N ASP A 177 18.08 -10.20 -13.92
CA ASP A 177 18.75 -9.85 -15.17
C ASP A 177 18.18 -8.59 -15.84
N GLN A 178 17.13 -7.99 -15.28
CA GLN A 178 16.43 -6.84 -15.89
C GLN A 178 17.05 -5.48 -15.56
N ILE A 179 18.21 -5.45 -14.88
CA ILE A 179 18.91 -4.20 -14.59
C ILE A 179 19.69 -3.71 -15.81
N TYR A 180 19.84 -2.40 -15.93
CA TYR A 180 20.56 -1.75 -17.01
C TYR A 180 21.26 -0.48 -16.50
N PRO A 181 22.35 -0.03 -17.15
CA PRO A 181 23.05 1.19 -16.75
C PRO A 181 22.10 2.39 -16.66
N GLY A 182 22.17 3.13 -15.55
CA GLY A 182 21.29 4.26 -15.25
C GLY A 182 20.03 3.90 -14.45
N LEU A 183 19.69 2.61 -14.29
CA LEU A 183 18.59 2.21 -13.40
C LEU A 183 18.93 2.54 -11.94
N VAL A 184 18.04 3.24 -11.26
CA VAL A 184 18.18 3.55 -9.82
C VAL A 184 17.46 2.50 -8.98
N LEU A 185 18.24 1.75 -8.20
CA LEU A 185 17.80 0.71 -7.29
C LEU A 185 17.76 1.22 -5.84
N ARG A 186 16.77 0.76 -5.09
CA ARG A 186 16.75 0.83 -3.62
C ARG A 186 17.63 -0.30 -3.08
N VAL A 187 18.69 0.03 -2.35
CA VAL A 187 19.56 -0.97 -1.72
C VAL A 187 19.40 -0.87 -0.20
N PRO A 188 18.66 -1.82 0.43
CA PRO A 188 18.45 -1.86 1.87
C PRO A 188 19.73 -1.85 2.69
N VAL A 189 19.70 -1.27 3.89
CA VAL A 189 20.81 -1.25 4.85
C VAL A 189 20.30 -1.51 6.28
N SER A 190 21.16 -2.11 7.10
CA SER A 190 20.90 -2.35 8.52
C SER A 190 21.65 -1.36 9.41
N LYS A 191 21.16 -1.17 10.64
CA LYS A 191 21.89 -0.51 11.73
C LYS A 191 22.82 -1.52 12.43
N PHE A 192 24.10 -1.17 12.58
CA PHE A 192 25.10 -1.93 13.34
C PHE A 192 24.73 -2.07 14.82
#